data_AF-D6S796-F1
#
_entry.id   AF-D6S796-F1
#
_cell.length_a   1.000
_cell.length_b   1.000
_cell.length_c   1.000
_cell.angle_alpha   90.00
_cell.angle_beta   90.00
_cell.angle_gamma   90.00
#
_symmetry.space_group_name_H-M   'P 1'
#
loop_
_entity.id
_entity.type
_entity.pdbx_description
1 polymer ?
#
loop_
_entity_poly.entity_id
_entity_poly.type
_entity_poly.pdbx_seq_one_letter_code
_entity_poly.pdbx_strand_id
1 'polypeptide(L)'
;MYFILISTAIIVLLTIGSGVYLLYNNTDSSKTKLKKALRTNLFAIIPCLVMAFVFLMPNSAFAESAAGASNGLGLLAAALSTGLATIGTGYAVGVVGSSALGAVSEDPSLLGKSLIYVGLAEGIAIYGLVISILILQQL
;
A
#
# COMPACT_ATOMS: atom_id res chain seq x y z
N MET A 1 -6.73 12.42 -14.93
CA MET A 1 -7.19 12.20 -13.54
C MET A 1 -8.35 11.22 -13.43
N TYR A 2 -9.50 11.42 -14.10
CA TYR A 2 -10.65 10.51 -13.97
C TYR A 2 -10.38 9.04 -14.37
N PHE A 3 -9.58 8.80 -15.41
CA PHE A 3 -9.20 7.44 -15.83
C PHE A 3 -8.44 6.67 -14.74
N ILE A 4 -7.47 7.32 -14.09
CA ILE A 4 -6.71 6.74 -12.98
C ILE A 4 -7.65 6.44 -11.81
N LEU A 5 -8.54 7.38 -11.48
CA LEU A 5 -9.48 7.25 -10.36
C LEU A 5 -10.51 6.11 -10.58
N ILE A 6 -11.00 5.96 -11.81
CA ILE A 6 -11.91 4.86 -12.18
C ILE A 6 -11.18 3.52 -12.14
N SER A 7 -9.94 3.46 -12.66
CA SER A 7 -9.17 2.22 -12.65
C SER A 7 -8.77 1.79 -11.24
N THR A 8 -8.35 2.72 -10.37
CA THR A 8 -8.05 2.41 -8.96
C THR A 8 -9.31 1.96 -8.21
N ALA A 9 -10.45 2.60 -8.44
CA ALA A 9 -11.72 2.19 -7.84
C ALA A 9 -12.14 0.77 -8.27
N ILE A 10 -12.00 0.42 -9.56
CA ILE A 10 -12.29 -0.93 -10.06
C ILE A 10 -11.37 -1.97 -9.41
N ILE A 11 -10.09 -1.65 -9.24
CA ILE A 11 -9.10 -2.55 -8.61
C ILE A 11 -9.43 -2.79 -7.13
N VAL A 12 -9.82 -1.74 -6.40
CA VAL A 12 -10.26 -1.86 -5.00
C VAL A 12 -11.52 -2.73 -4.91
N LEU A 13 -12.51 -2.50 -5.77
CA LEU A 13 -13.74 -3.30 -5.81
C LEU A 13 -13.48 -4.77 -6.14
N LEU A 14 -12.57 -5.07 -7.08
CA LEU A 14 -12.16 -6.44 -7.39
C LEU A 14 -11.43 -7.10 -6.22
N THR A 15 -10.58 -6.34 -5.52
CA THR A 15 -9.85 -6.83 -4.34
C THR A 15 -10.81 -7.18 -3.21
N ILE A 16 -11.73 -6.27 -2.87
CA ILE A 16 -12.78 -6.48 -1.86
C ILE A 16 -13.70 -7.63 -2.28
N GLY A 17 -14.17 -7.64 -3.52
CA GLY A 17 -15.06 -8.68 -4.05
C GLY A 17 -14.42 -10.07 -4.02
N SER A 18 -13.13 -10.18 -4.34
CA SER A 18 -12.38 -11.43 -4.20
C SER A 18 -12.24 -11.89 -2.74
N GLY A 19 -12.07 -10.95 -1.81
CA GLY A 19 -12.04 -11.22 -0.37
C GLY A 19 -13.38 -11.72 0.16
N VAL A 20 -14.47 -11.04 -0.20
CA VAL A 20 -15.85 -11.42 0.19
C VAL A 20 -16.24 -12.78 -0.42
N TYR A 21 -15.90 -13.03 -1.68
CA TYR A 21 -16.16 -14.31 -2.35
C TYR A 21 -15.46 -15.49 -1.64
N LEU A 22 -14.23 -15.28 -1.17
CA LEU A 22 -13.49 -16.28 -0.40
C LEU A 22 -14.09 -16.52 0.99
N LEU A 23 -14.67 -15.48 1.61
CA LEU A 23 -15.34 -15.57 2.92
C LEU A 23 -16.67 -16.34 2.82
N TYR A 24 -17.47 -16.07 1.79
CA TYR A 24 -18.80 -16.68 1.61
C TYR A 24 -18.72 -18.19 1.38
N ASN A 25 -17.65 -18.66 0.74
CA ASN A 25 -17.51 -20.06 0.35
C ASN A 25 -16.88 -20.97 1.44
N ASN A 26 -16.86 -20.55 2.72
CA ASN A 26 -16.42 -21.32 3.92
C ASN A 26 -15.27 -22.30 3.64
N THR A 27 -14.19 -21.80 3.04
CA THR A 27 -13.22 -22.65 2.37
C THR A 27 -12.05 -23.04 3.28
N ASP A 28 -11.95 -24.36 3.48
CA ASP A 28 -10.87 -25.08 4.14
C ASP A 28 -9.45 -24.61 3.71
N SER A 29 -8.53 -24.53 4.67
CA SER A 29 -7.19 -23.88 4.63
C SER A 29 -6.15 -24.57 3.73
N SER A 30 -6.54 -25.02 2.53
CA SER A 30 -5.63 -25.64 1.58
C SER A 30 -4.63 -24.61 1.01
N LYS A 31 -3.32 -24.92 1.12
CA LYS A 31 -2.19 -24.07 0.66
C LYS A 31 -2.34 -23.57 -0.80
N THR A 32 -3.10 -24.30 -1.64
CA THR A 32 -3.32 -23.96 -3.05
C THR A 32 -4.23 -22.76 -3.24
N LYS A 33 -5.28 -22.60 -2.42
CA LYS A 33 -6.24 -21.49 -2.53
C LYS A 33 -5.72 -20.21 -1.88
N LEU A 34 -4.94 -20.32 -0.80
CA LEU A 34 -4.20 -19.19 -0.22
C LEU A 34 -3.21 -18.59 -1.23
N LYS A 35 -2.44 -19.43 -1.94
CA LYS A 35 -1.56 -18.98 -3.03
C LYS A 35 -2.35 -18.31 -4.17
N LYS A 36 -3.58 -18.75 -4.42
CA LYS A 36 -4.47 -18.15 -5.43
C LYS A 36 -4.97 -16.77 -4.97
N ALA A 37 -5.37 -16.62 -3.70
CA ALA A 37 -5.78 -15.35 -3.11
C ALA A 37 -4.63 -14.32 -3.07
N LEU A 38 -3.44 -14.75 -2.64
CA LEU A 38 -2.22 -13.92 -2.69
C LEU A 38 -1.87 -13.52 -4.12
N ARG A 39 -1.96 -14.45 -5.08
CA ARG A 39 -1.78 -14.11 -6.51
C ARG A 39 -2.81 -13.10 -6.98
N THR A 40 -4.08 -13.24 -6.62
CA THR A 40 -5.13 -12.28 -7.02
C THR A 40 -4.87 -10.89 -6.44
N ASN A 41 -4.45 -10.79 -5.17
CA ASN A 41 -4.12 -9.51 -4.55
C ASN A 41 -2.87 -8.87 -5.18
N LEU A 42 -1.80 -9.65 -5.37
CA LEU A 42 -0.57 -9.17 -5.99
C LEU A 42 -0.78 -8.76 -7.46
N PHE A 43 -1.63 -9.50 -8.19
CA PHE A 43 -2.03 -9.18 -9.56
C PHE A 43 -2.96 -7.96 -9.62
N ALA A 44 -3.61 -7.56 -8.53
CA ALA A 44 -4.39 -6.33 -8.47
C ALA A 44 -3.50 -5.12 -8.13
N ILE A 45 -2.57 -5.27 -7.18
CA ILE A 45 -1.69 -4.18 -6.71
C ILE A 45 -0.58 -3.84 -7.72
N ILE A 46 0.10 -4.82 -8.30
CA ILE A 46 1.24 -4.56 -9.19
C ILE A 46 0.84 -3.75 -10.43
N PRO A 47 -0.23 -4.09 -11.18
CA PRO A 47 -0.64 -3.30 -12.34
C PRO A 47 -1.13 -1.91 -11.96
N CYS A 48 -1.75 -1.76 -10.78
CA CYS A 48 -2.15 -0.45 -10.24
C CYS A 48 -0.93 0.45 -10.04
N LEU A 49 0.13 -0.09 -9.44
CA LEU A 49 1.36 0.63 -9.16
C LEU A 49 2.10 1.00 -10.46
N VAL A 50 2.14 0.08 -11.43
CA VAL A 50 2.71 0.34 -12.77
C VAL A 50 1.88 1.37 -13.55
N MET A 51 0.55 1.30 -13.51
CA MET A 51 -0.33 2.23 -14.21
C MET A 51 -0.28 3.63 -13.58
N ALA A 52 -0.21 3.72 -12.25
CA ALA A 52 0.05 4.98 -11.56
C ALA A 52 1.41 5.57 -11.98
N PHE A 53 2.47 4.75 -12.07
CA PHE A 53 3.77 5.21 -12.56
C PHE A 53 3.69 5.72 -14.01
N VAL A 54 3.06 4.98 -14.93
CA VAL A 54 3.02 5.33 -16.36
C VAL A 54 2.14 6.55 -16.64
N PHE A 55 0.97 6.67 -16.00
CA PHE A 55 0.02 7.75 -16.27
C PHE A 55 0.26 9.01 -15.43
N LEU A 56 1.01 8.91 -14.33
CA LEU A 56 1.42 10.05 -13.52
C LEU A 56 2.84 10.53 -13.84
N MET A 57 3.59 9.81 -14.70
CA MET A 57 4.86 10.28 -15.22
C MET A 57 4.62 11.52 -16.10
N PRO A 58 5.24 12.68 -15.79
CA PRO A 58 5.15 13.87 -16.63
C PRO A 58 5.69 13.57 -18.03
N ASN A 59 4.90 13.86 -19.08
CA ASN A 59 5.31 13.71 -20.49
C ASN A 59 6.37 14.76 -20.96
N SER A 60 6.99 15.49 -20.05
CA SER A 60 8.01 16.49 -20.34
C SER A 60 9.40 16.01 -19.90
N ALA A 61 9.95 15.06 -20.65
CA ALA A 61 11.39 14.83 -20.69
C ALA A 61 12.00 15.80 -21.73
N PHE A 62 11.98 17.10 -21.43
CA PHE A 62 12.82 18.07 -22.13
C PHE A 62 13.84 18.58 -21.13
N ALA A 63 15.11 18.40 -21.47
CA ALA A 63 16.20 19.16 -20.87
C ALA A 63 16.02 20.62 -21.27
N GLU A 64 15.20 21.37 -20.54
CA GLU A 64 15.14 22.81 -20.66
C GLU A 64 16.15 23.42 -19.68
N SER A 65 17.15 24.10 -20.26
CA SER A 65 18.13 24.86 -19.49
C SER A 65 17.48 26.12 -18.93
N ALA A 66 17.70 26.33 -17.63
CA ALA A 66 17.67 27.60 -16.90
C ALA A 66 16.33 28.37 -16.81
N ALA A 67 15.71 28.28 -15.62
CA ALA A 67 14.99 29.34 -14.86
C ALA A 67 13.77 28.85 -14.03
N GLY A 68 13.67 27.55 -13.70
CA GLY A 68 12.60 27.01 -12.82
C GLY A 68 12.97 25.74 -12.05
N ALA A 69 14.26 25.45 -11.90
CA ALA A 69 14.79 24.18 -11.42
C ALA A 69 14.94 24.07 -9.89
N SER A 70 14.12 24.75 -9.09
CA SER A 70 14.36 24.80 -7.62
C SER A 70 13.81 23.59 -6.85
N ASN A 71 12.76 22.92 -7.34
CA ASN A 71 11.98 22.01 -6.48
C ASN A 71 11.99 20.52 -6.90
N GLY A 72 12.67 20.16 -8.00
CA GLY A 72 12.67 18.77 -8.53
C GLY A 72 13.22 17.74 -7.54
N LEU A 73 14.29 18.08 -6.83
CA LEU A 73 14.86 17.22 -5.77
C LEU A 73 13.90 17.10 -4.58
N GLY A 74 13.16 18.15 -4.26
CA GLY A 74 12.14 18.13 -3.20
C GLY A 74 10.96 17.22 -3.53
N LEU A 75 10.48 17.25 -4.77
CA LEU A 75 9.42 16.33 -5.22
C LEU A 75 9.88 14.86 -5.20
N LEU A 76 11.13 14.60 -5.60
CA LEU A 76 11.74 13.27 -5.50
C LEU A 76 11.87 12.83 -4.04
N ALA A 77 12.31 13.72 -3.15
CA ALA A 77 12.45 13.45 -1.72
C ALA A 77 11.08 13.14 -1.06
N ALA A 78 10.03 13.89 -1.41
CA ALA A 78 8.67 13.63 -0.94
C ALA A 78 8.17 12.23 -1.38
N ALA A 79 8.35 11.88 -2.65
CA ALA A 79 7.97 10.56 -3.19
C ALA A 79 8.74 9.41 -2.52
N LEU A 80 10.05 9.57 -2.33
CA LEU A 80 10.90 8.56 -1.68
C LEU A 80 10.57 8.38 -0.19
N SER A 81 10.26 9.47 0.53
CA SER A 81 9.88 9.42 1.95
C SER A 81 8.68 8.50 2.18
N THR A 82 7.56 8.76 1.48
CA THR A 82 6.36 7.93 1.63
C THR A 82 6.55 6.54 1.02
N GLY A 83 7.21 6.44 -0.13
CA GLY A 83 7.44 5.16 -0.82
C GLY A 83 8.25 4.16 0.00
N LEU A 84 9.38 4.58 0.57
CA LEU A 84 10.22 3.70 1.38
C LEU A 84 9.56 3.37 2.73
N ALA A 85 8.90 4.34 3.36
CA ALA A 85 8.18 4.13 4.61
C ALA A 85 7.05 3.10 4.47
N THR A 86 6.27 3.17 3.38
CA THR A 86 5.17 2.21 3.14
C THR A 86 5.67 0.80 2.83
N ILE A 87 6.81 0.64 2.15
CA ILE A 87 7.44 -0.68 1.94
C ILE A 87 7.87 -1.29 3.29
N GLY A 88 8.56 -0.51 4.14
CA GLY A 88 8.98 -0.96 5.46
C GLY A 88 7.78 -1.31 6.37
N THR A 89 6.73 -0.49 6.30
CA THR A 89 5.47 -0.73 7.03
C THR A 89 4.81 -2.03 6.60
N GLY A 90 4.70 -2.28 5.29
CA GLY A 90 4.12 -3.52 4.79
C GLY A 90 4.83 -4.78 5.29
N TYR A 91 6.17 -4.74 5.40
CA TYR A 91 6.93 -5.83 6.00
C TYR A 91 6.64 -5.99 7.50
N ALA A 92 6.69 -4.89 8.27
CA ALA A 92 6.44 -4.90 9.71
C ALA A 92 5.03 -5.40 10.04
N VAL A 93 4.02 -4.89 9.34
CA VAL A 93 2.61 -5.28 9.49
C VAL A 93 2.40 -6.74 9.10
N GLY A 94 3.09 -7.23 8.07
CA GLY A 94 3.05 -8.66 7.70
C GLY A 94 3.53 -9.58 8.81
N VAL A 95 4.65 -9.23 9.45
CA VAL A 95 5.20 -10.00 10.58
C VAL A 95 4.29 -9.92 11.80
N VAL A 96 3.96 -8.70 12.26
CA VAL A 96 3.13 -8.48 13.45
C VAL A 96 1.73 -9.08 13.28
N GLY A 97 1.12 -8.91 12.11
CA GLY A 97 -0.20 -9.46 11.80
C GLY A 97 -0.23 -10.99 11.82
N SER A 98 0.81 -11.65 11.29
CA SER A 98 0.90 -13.12 11.32
C SER A 98 1.04 -13.67 12.75
N SER A 99 1.85 -13.02 13.60
CA SER A 99 2.01 -13.39 15.00
C SER A 99 0.73 -13.11 15.81
N ALA A 100 0.08 -11.97 15.55
CA ALA A 100 -1.19 -11.58 16.15
C ALA A 100 -2.29 -12.62 15.87
N LEU A 101 -2.44 -13.05 14.61
CA LEU A 101 -3.42 -14.08 14.25
C LEU A 101 -3.09 -15.44 14.88
N GLY A 102 -1.81 -15.78 15.02
CA GLY A 102 -1.38 -16.98 15.74
C GLY A 102 -1.83 -16.97 17.20
N ALA A 103 -1.60 -15.86 17.92
CA ALA A 103 -2.02 -15.71 19.31
C ALA A 103 -3.56 -15.69 19.47
N VAL A 104 -4.27 -15.06 18.54
CA VAL A 104 -5.75 -15.02 18.53
C VAL A 104 -6.35 -16.40 18.28
N SER A 105 -5.65 -17.28 17.55
CA SER A 105 -6.08 -18.66 17.37
C SER A 105 -5.99 -19.50 18.65
N GLU A 106 -5.13 -19.11 19.60
CA GLU A 106 -4.99 -19.77 20.90
C GLU A 106 -5.94 -19.16 21.93
N ASP A 107 -6.03 -17.82 21.97
CA ASP A 107 -6.95 -17.09 22.83
C ASP A 107 -7.64 -15.94 22.05
N PRO A 108 -8.93 -16.10 21.70
CA PRO A 108 -9.66 -15.08 20.95
C PRO A 108 -9.87 -13.78 21.74
N SER A 109 -9.73 -13.79 23.07
CA SER A 109 -9.81 -12.59 23.90
C SER A 109 -8.65 -11.61 23.63
N LEU A 110 -7.55 -12.08 23.03
CA LEU A 110 -6.39 -11.28 22.70
C LEU A 110 -6.58 -10.40 21.46
N LEU A 111 -7.64 -10.59 20.66
CA LEU A 111 -7.85 -9.87 19.40
C LEU A 111 -7.71 -8.36 19.55
N GLY A 112 -8.33 -7.77 20.59
CA GLY A 112 -8.26 -6.33 20.83
C GLY A 112 -6.84 -5.85 21.12
N LYS A 113 -6.05 -6.62 21.89
CA LYS A 113 -4.65 -6.28 22.21
C LYS A 113 -3.74 -6.43 20.98
N SER A 114 -3.98 -7.48 20.20
CA SER A 114 -3.24 -7.75 18.97
C SER A 114 -3.42 -6.66 17.91
N LEU A 115 -4.64 -6.10 17.78
CA LEU A 115 -4.91 -4.99 16.87
C LEU A 115 -4.13 -3.71 17.21
N ILE A 116 -3.85 -3.46 18.50
CA ILE A 116 -3.05 -2.31 18.92
C ILE A 116 -1.63 -2.42 18.37
N TYR A 117 -0.99 -3.59 18.45
CA TYR A 117 0.37 -3.78 17.91
C TYR A 117 0.43 -3.67 16.39
N VAL A 118 -0.58 -4.18 15.69
CA VAL A 118 -0.69 -4.01 14.23
C VAL A 118 -0.84 -2.52 13.87
N GLY A 119 -1.69 -1.78 14.60
CA GLY A 119 -1.86 -0.34 14.40
C GLY A 119 -0.60 0.49 14.72
N LEU A 120 0.19 0.09 15.73
CA LEU A 120 1.47 0.73 16.01
C LEU A 120 2.48 0.53 14.88
N ALA A 121 2.48 -0.64 14.23
CA ALA A 121 3.34 -0.90 13.07
C ALA A 121 2.98 0.00 11.87
N GLU A 122 1.69 0.28 11.64
CA GLU A 122 1.21 1.23 10.61
C GLU A 122 1.68 2.68 10.83
N GLY A 123 2.06 3.03 12.06
CA GLY A 123 2.58 4.36 12.39
C GLY A 123 3.79 4.77 11.53
N ILE A 124 4.60 3.80 11.09
CA ILE A 124 5.76 4.04 10.22
C ILE A 124 5.34 4.68 8.89
N ALA A 125 4.24 4.22 8.27
CA ALA A 125 3.72 4.78 7.04
C ALA A 125 3.15 6.18 7.24
N ILE A 126 2.46 6.41 8.36
CA ILE A 126 1.90 7.72 8.70
C ILE A 126 3.03 8.75 8.86
N TYR A 127 4.11 8.41 9.56
CA TYR A 127 5.24 9.33 9.68
C TYR A 127 5.91 9.61 8.33
N GLY A 128 6.08 8.61 7.47
CA GLY A 128 6.60 8.81 6.11
C GLY A 128 5.74 9.74 5.25
N LEU A 129 4.42 9.60 5.35
CA LEU A 129 3.44 10.48 4.70
C LEU A 129 3.49 11.90 5.25
N VAL A 130 3.52 12.07 6.58
CA VAL A 130 3.61 13.39 7.23
C VAL A 130 4.88 14.11 6.77
N ILE A 131 6.03 13.44 6.77
CA ILE A 131 7.30 14.02 6.29
C ILE A 131 7.20 14.42 4.82
N SER A 132 6.58 13.59 3.96
CA SER A 132 6.35 13.94 2.56
C SER A 132 5.47 15.18 2.41
N ILE A 133 4.41 15.33 3.21
CA ILE A 133 3.55 16.52 3.18
C ILE A 133 4.32 17.75 3.66
N LEU A 134 5.14 17.62 4.70
CA LEU A 134 6.00 18.71 5.19
C LEU A 134 7.00 19.17 4.14
N ILE A 135 7.63 18.24 3.41
CA ILE A 135 8.51 18.58 2.28
C ILE A 135 7.73 19.34 1.22
N LEU A 136 6.55 18.87 0.84
CA LEU A 136 5.71 19.55 -0.16
C LEU A 136 5.24 20.94 0.28
N GLN A 137 5.02 21.17 1.58
CA GLN A 137 4.67 22.50 2.10
C GLN A 137 5.83 23.50 2.08
N GLN A 138 7.08 23.03 1.99
CA GLN A 138 8.27 23.87 1.97
C GLN A 138 8.77 24.21 0.55
N LEU A 139 8.17 23.60 -0.47
CA LEU A 139 8.48 23.82 -1.90
C LEU A 139 7.56 24.88 -2.50
#